data_AF-A0A365ZWC4-F1
#
_entry.id   AF-A0A365ZWC4-F1
#
_cell.length_a   1.000
_cell.length_b   1.000
_cell.length_c   1.000
_cell.angle_alpha   90.00
_cell.angle_beta   90.00
_cell.angle_gamma   90.00
#
_symmetry.space_group_name_H-M   'P 1'
#
loop_
_entity.id
_entity.type
_entity.pdbx_description
1 polymer ?
#
loop_
_entity_poly.entity_id
_entity_poly.type
_entity_poly.pdbx_seq_one_letter_code
_entity_poly.pdbx_strand_id
1 'polypeptide(L)' 'MTTPATAHAEIRSFGYLHSPPPPATITVDLRECLRDPHVDPALREFTGHETPVRYAVLNTGCR' A
#
# COMPACT_ATOMS: atom_id res chain seq x y z
N MET A 1 -7.67 -19.07 -33.65
CA MET A 1 -7.30 -17.85 -32.90
C MET A 1 -7.77 -18.03 -31.48
N THR A 2 -6.87 -18.08 -30.50
CA THR A 2 -7.22 -18.22 -29.08
C THR A 2 -7.31 -16.83 -28.47
N THR A 3 -8.48 -16.46 -27.94
CA THR A 3 -8.68 -15.21 -27.19
C THR A 3 -7.83 -15.26 -25.92
N PRO A 4 -7.07 -14.20 -25.57
CA PRO A 4 -6.38 -14.19 -24.29
C PRO A 4 -7.41 -14.19 -23.16
N ALA A 5 -7.31 -15.15 -22.25
CA ALA A 5 -8.09 -15.13 -21.03
C ALA A 5 -7.59 -13.97 -20.15
N THR A 6 -8.50 -13.14 -19.66
CA THR A 6 -8.17 -12.09 -18.69
C THR A 6 -7.70 -12.74 -17.40
N ALA A 7 -6.47 -12.44 -16.98
CA ALA A 7 -5.98 -12.83 -15.67
C ALA A 7 -6.57 -11.89 -14.61
N HIS A 8 -7.17 -12.45 -13.57
CA HIS A 8 -7.64 -11.69 -12.40
C HIS A 8 -6.53 -11.61 -11.35
N ALA A 9 -6.35 -10.43 -10.77
CA ALA A 9 -5.46 -10.20 -9.63
C ALA A 9 -6.24 -9.50 -8.50
N GLU A 10 -5.96 -9.91 -7.27
CA GLU A 10 -6.49 -9.28 -6.06
C GLU A 10 -5.35 -8.59 -5.32
N ILE A 11 -5.57 -7.36 -4.87
CA ILE A 11 -4.63 -6.58 -4.06
C ILE A 11 -5.27 -6.34 -2.70
N ARG A 12 -4.60 -6.78 -1.64
CA ARG A 12 -5.03 -6.56 -0.26
C ARG A 12 -3.95 -5.78 0.51
N SER A 13 -4.36 -4.72 1.19
CA SER A 13 -3.54 -4.03 2.17
C SER A 13 -3.71 -4.67 3.55
N PHE A 14 -2.65 -4.63 4.35
CA PHE A 14 -2.65 -5.07 5.75
C PHE A 14 -1.63 -4.25 6.56
N GLY A 15 -1.70 -4.34 7.89
CA GLY A 15 -0.72 -3.73 8.78
C GLY A 15 -0.17 -4.76 9.77
N TYR A 16 1.15 -4.90 9.82
CA TYR A 16 1.86 -5.83 10.71
C TYR A 16 1.54 -5.64 12.20
N LEU A 17 1.11 -4.43 12.60
CA LEU A 17 0.68 -4.14 13.98
C LEU A 17 -0.61 -4.88 14.35
N HIS A 18 -1.50 -5.14 13.38
CA HIS A 18 -2.82 -5.71 13.65
C HIS A 18 -2.81 -7.24 13.51
N SER A 19 -2.16 -7.75 12.47
CA SER A 19 -2.12 -9.16 12.13
C SER A 19 -0.88 -9.51 11.29
N PRO A 20 -0.46 -10.78 11.26
CA PRO A 20 0.47 -11.27 10.24
C PRO A 20 -0.06 -11.06 8.81
N PRO A 21 0.82 -11.07 7.79
CA PRO A 21 0.40 -10.97 6.40
C PRO A 21 -0.64 -12.04 6.04
N PRO A 22 -1.72 -11.70 5.33
CA PRO A 22 -2.66 -12.69 4.81
C PRO A 22 -1.98 -13.57 3.74
N PRO A 23 -2.45 -14.81 3.51
CA PRO A 23 -1.94 -15.65 2.43
C PRO A 23 -2.04 -14.94 1.07
N ALA A 24 -0.93 -14.85 0.36
CA ALA A 24 -0.83 -14.24 -0.95
C ALA A 24 0.29 -14.88 -1.77
N THR A 25 0.19 -14.84 -3.10
CA THR A 25 1.26 -15.27 -4.01
C THR A 25 2.53 -14.43 -3.81
N ILE A 26 2.36 -13.15 -3.51
CA ILE A 26 3.43 -12.19 -3.26
C ILE A 26 3.02 -11.30 -2.10
N THR A 27 3.93 -11.07 -1.15
CA THR A 27 3.81 -10.04 -0.10
C THR A 27 4.90 -9.01 -0.32
N VAL A 28 4.54 -7.73 -0.32
CA VAL A 28 5.49 -6.62 -0.46
C VAL A 28 5.45 -5.79 0.82
N ASP A 29 6.57 -5.74 1.54
CA ASP A 29 6.73 -4.85 2.69
C ASP A 29 7.22 -3.48 2.21
N LEU A 30 6.41 -2.46 2.47
CA LEU A 30 6.68 -1.09 2.01
C LEU A 30 7.38 -0.22 3.04
N ARG A 31 7.56 -0.71 4.29
CA ARG A 31 8.04 0.11 5.42
C ARG A 31 9.46 0.64 5.26
N GLU A 32 10.29 -0.07 4.51
CA GLU A 32 11.68 0.35 4.27
C GLU A 32 11.79 1.36 3.12
N CYS A 33 10.80 1.40 2.22
CA CYS A 33 10.86 2.23 1.02
C CYS A 33 9.92 3.42 0.99
N LEU A 34 8.85 3.43 1.79
CA LEU A 34 7.90 4.52 1.84
C LEU A 34 7.89 5.15 3.23
N ARG A 35 7.78 6.48 3.29
CA ARG A 35 7.72 7.20 4.56
C ARG A 35 6.31 7.15 5.13
N ASP A 36 6.22 6.93 6.44
CA ASP A 36 4.96 6.95 7.19
C ASP A 36 4.33 8.36 7.17
N PRO A 37 3.10 8.55 6.64
CA PRO A 37 2.41 9.83 6.64
C PRO A 37 2.03 10.32 8.05
N HIS A 38 2.00 9.47 9.08
CA HIS A 38 1.68 9.87 10.46
C HIS A 38 2.68 10.83 11.11
N VAL A 39 3.84 11.04 10.48
CA VAL A 39 4.79 12.10 10.88
C VAL A 39 4.15 13.49 10.79
N ASP A 40 3.16 13.68 9.92
CA ASP A 40 2.32 14.87 9.87
C ASP A 40 1.05 14.64 10.72
N PRO A 41 0.88 15.35 11.84
CA PRO A 41 -0.32 15.22 12.67
C PRO A 41 -1.63 15.49 11.93
N ALA A 42 -1.62 16.31 10.87
CA ALA A 42 -2.81 16.62 10.09
C ALA A 42 -3.32 15.43 9.26
N LEU A 43 -2.50 14.39 9.08
CA LEU A 43 -2.84 13.21 8.28
C LEU A 43 -3.30 11.99 9.09
N ARG A 44 -3.22 12.03 10.44
CA ARG A 44 -3.47 10.86 11.30
C ARG A 44 -4.89 10.32 11.28
N GLU A 45 -5.86 11.18 10.99
CA GLU A 45 -7.27 10.82 10.90
C GLU A 45 -7.69 10.43 9.47
N PHE A 46 -6.76 10.44 8.51
CA PHE A 46 -7.00 10.05 7.12
C PHE A 46 -6.47 8.65 6.83
N THR A 47 -6.98 8.05 5.76
CA THR A 47 -6.56 6.75 5.24
C THR A 47 -5.79 6.91 3.93
N GLY A 48 -5.32 5.80 3.36
CA GLY A 48 -4.68 5.80 2.04
C GLY A 48 -5.59 6.19 0.87
N HIS A 49 -6.90 6.36 1.10
CA HIS A 49 -7.85 6.77 0.06
C HIS A 49 -7.81 8.28 -0.18
N GLU A 50 -7.50 9.06 0.85
CA GLU A 50 -7.50 10.51 0.81
C GLU A 50 -6.29 11.04 0.01
N THR A 51 -6.56 11.96 -0.91
CA THR A 51 -5.55 12.59 -1.78
C THR A 51 -4.33 13.16 -1.02
N PRO A 52 -4.49 13.86 0.13
CA PRO A 52 -3.34 14.34 0.91
C PRO A 52 -2.38 13.23 1.34
N VAL A 53 -2.90 12.07 1.79
CA VAL A 53 -2.08 10.92 2.22
C VAL A 53 -1.33 10.33 1.02
N ARG A 54 -1.99 10.19 -0.14
CA ARG A 54 -1.37 9.68 -1.36
C ARG A 54 -0.19 10.55 -1.80
N TYR A 55 -0.33 11.88 -1.78
CA TYR A 55 0.77 12.78 -2.13
C TYR A 55 1.90 12.78 -1.11
N ALA A 56 1.60 12.65 0.19
CA ALA A 56 2.62 12.55 1.22
C ALA A 56 3.50 11.31 1.04
N VAL A 57 2.92 10.19 0.59
CA VAL A 57 3.62 8.92 0.43
C VAL A 57 4.36 8.80 -0.91
N LEU A 58 3.70 9.13 -2.04
CA LEU A 58 4.22 8.85 -3.39
C LEU A 58 5.54 9.58 -3.72
N ASN A 59 5.89 10.63 -2.97
CA ASN A 59 7.11 11.41 -3.17
C ASN A 59 8.30 10.93 -2.33
N THR A 60 8.20 9.78 -1.64
CA THR A 60 9.15 9.38 -0.57
C THR A 60 9.94 8.09 -0.84
N GLY A 61 9.80 7.52 -2.04
CA GLY A 61 10.34 6.19 -2.39
C GLY A 61 11.84 5.99 -2.18
N CYS A 62 12.23 4.71 -2.02
CA CYS A 62 13.63 4.25 -2.11
C CYS A 62 14.31 4.86 -3.35
N ARG A 63 15.46 5.52 -3.15
CA ARG A 63 16.36 5.90 -4.24
C ARG A 63 17.16 4.70 -4.72
#